data_AF-A0A257NI87-F1
#
_entry.id   AF-A0A257NI87-F1
#
_cell.length_a   1.000
_cell.length_b   1.000
_cell.length_c   1.000
_cell.angle_alpha   90.00
_cell.angle_beta   90.00
_cell.angle_gamma   90.00
#
_symmetry.space_group_name_H-M   'P 1'
#
loop_
_entity.id
_entity.type
_entity.pdbx_description
1 polymer ?
#
loop_
_entity_poly.entity_id
_entity_poly.type
_entity_poly.pdbx_seq_one_letter_code
_entity_poly.pdbx_strand_id
1 'polypeptide(L)'
;MVGNKVGAVVVLVATLLAGHAHADGANPLTELVDAAAQRLQIAEPVAAFKWNTHGAIEDPGRVRQELATLSANATGKHIDPDYVTRAFGDQINATEAIEYQR
;
A
#
# COMPACT_ATOMS: atom_id res chain seq x y z
N MET A 1 55.54 22.89 40.73
CA MET A 1 56.05 22.21 39.53
C MET A 1 55.11 21.06 39.20
N VAL A 2 54.24 21.27 38.19
CA VAL A 2 53.57 20.32 37.26
C VAL A 2 52.80 19.13 37.88
N GLY A 3 51.51 18.86 37.65
CA GLY A 3 50.63 19.16 36.51
C GLY A 3 50.43 17.93 35.59
N ASN A 4 49.44 17.07 35.91
CA ASN A 4 48.64 16.18 35.04
C ASN A 4 49.32 15.18 34.06
N LYS A 5 48.96 13.86 34.12
CA LYS A 5 48.91 12.90 32.97
C LYS A 5 47.95 11.74 33.31
N VAL A 6 46.68 11.79 32.92
CA VAL A 6 46.07 11.24 31.68
C VAL A 6 46.56 9.84 31.33
N GLY A 7 45.67 8.84 31.39
CA GLY A 7 45.99 7.49 30.95
C GLY A 7 44.89 6.46 31.21
N ALA A 8 43.71 6.64 30.63
CA ALA A 8 42.74 5.55 30.46
C ALA A 8 42.08 5.67 29.08
N VAL A 9 42.89 5.46 28.05
CA VAL A 9 42.47 5.35 26.64
C VAL A 9 42.53 3.87 26.27
N VAL A 10 41.53 3.05 26.59
CA VAL A 10 41.39 1.69 25.97
C VAL A 10 39.93 1.18 25.89
N VAL A 11 38.91 2.03 25.81
CA VAL A 11 37.54 1.50 25.59
C VAL A 11 36.79 2.34 24.57
N LEU A 12 37.20 2.29 23.30
CA LEU A 12 36.28 2.65 22.21
C LEU A 12 36.71 2.14 20.82
N VAL A 13 37.20 0.90 20.71
CA VAL A 13 37.45 0.28 19.38
C VAL A 13 36.92 -1.16 19.37
N ALA A 14 35.63 -1.33 19.70
CA ALA A 14 34.96 -2.64 19.60
C ALA A 14 33.61 -2.57 18.85
N THR A 15 33.26 -1.43 18.26
CA THR A 15 32.01 -1.27 17.49
C THR A 15 32.19 -1.43 15.98
N LEU A 16 33.42 -1.62 15.48
CA LEU A 16 33.70 -1.73 14.04
C LEU A 16 33.41 -3.12 13.44
N LEU A 17 32.85 -4.04 14.23
CA LEU A 17 32.40 -5.36 13.75
C LEU A 17 30.95 -5.67 14.17
N ALA A 18 30.15 -4.63 14.45
CA ALA A 18 28.71 -4.80 14.30
C ALA A 18 28.51 -5.15 12.82
N GLY A 19 28.37 -6.46 12.55
CA GLY A 19 27.97 -6.95 11.25
C GLY A 19 26.82 -6.08 10.78
N HIS A 20 26.87 -5.66 9.52
CA HIS A 20 25.78 -4.92 8.91
C HIS A 20 24.51 -5.68 9.25
N ALA A 21 23.75 -5.18 10.23
CA ALA A 21 22.39 -5.59 10.41
C ALA A 21 21.74 -5.10 9.12
N HIS A 22 21.66 -5.99 8.14
CA HIS A 22 20.72 -5.83 7.05
C HIS A 22 19.37 -5.80 7.76
N ALA A 23 18.90 -4.60 8.13
CA ALA A 23 17.48 -4.39 8.20
C ALA A 23 17.00 -4.86 6.84
N ASP A 24 16.25 -5.97 6.79
CA ASP A 24 15.48 -6.31 5.60
C ASP A 24 14.83 -5.01 5.17
N GLY A 25 15.28 -4.46 4.04
CA GLY A 25 14.83 -3.15 3.59
C GLY A 25 13.31 -3.15 3.55
N ALA A 26 12.67 -2.04 3.94
CA ALA A 26 11.22 -1.94 3.92
C ALA A 26 10.69 -2.51 2.59
N ASN A 27 9.73 -3.45 2.67
CA ASN A 27 9.24 -4.13 1.47
C ASN A 27 8.77 -3.07 0.46
N PRO A 28 9.30 -3.07 -0.78
CA PRO A 28 8.99 -2.01 -1.76
C PRO A 28 7.52 -1.96 -2.15
N LEU A 29 6.72 -2.97 -1.78
CA LEU A 29 5.28 -3.03 -2.04
C LEU A 29 4.42 -2.55 -0.87
N THR A 30 4.99 -2.25 0.30
CA THR A 30 4.21 -1.88 1.50
C THR A 30 3.26 -0.73 1.20
N GLU A 31 3.74 0.35 0.59
CA GLU A 31 2.89 1.52 0.28
C GLU A 31 1.76 1.18 -0.71
N LEU A 32 2.02 0.31 -1.69
CA LEU A 32 1.02 -0.12 -2.66
C LEU A 32 -0.07 -0.97 -1.99
N VAL A 33 0.33 -1.90 -1.14
CA VAL A 33 -0.59 -2.80 -0.42
C VAL A 33 -1.39 -2.03 0.63
N ASP A 34 -0.77 -1.09 1.35
CA ASP A 34 -1.45 -0.23 2.31
C ASP A 34 -2.51 0.65 1.63
N ALA A 35 -2.18 1.25 0.48
CA ALA A 35 -3.15 2.00 -0.31
C ALA A 35 -4.31 1.10 -0.78
N ALA A 36 -4.02 -0.15 -1.16
CA ALA A 36 -5.04 -1.09 -1.58
C ALA A 36 -5.96 -1.51 -0.42
N ALA A 37 -5.39 -1.76 0.76
CA ALA A 37 -6.12 -2.08 1.98
C ALA A 37 -6.98 -0.91 2.45
N GLN A 38 -6.45 0.32 2.41
CA GLN A 38 -7.21 1.52 2.74
C GLN A 38 -8.42 1.70 1.82
N ARG A 39 -8.31 1.37 0.52
CA ARG A 39 -9.46 1.40 -0.38
C ARG A 39 -10.52 0.34 -0.04
N LEU A 40 -10.12 -0.85 0.41
CA LEU A 40 -11.07 -1.88 0.84
C LEU A 40 -11.92 -1.43 2.04
N GLN A 41 -11.38 -0.58 2.92
CA GLN A 41 -12.12 -0.04 4.07
C GLN A 41 -13.33 0.82 3.66
N ILE A 42 -13.38 1.30 2.40
CA ILE A 42 -14.51 2.07 1.87
C ILE A 42 -15.71 1.16 1.55
N ALA A 43 -15.53 -0.16 1.43
CA ALA A 43 -16.62 -1.10 1.17
C ALA A 43 -17.75 -1.00 2.22
N GLU A 44 -17.37 -0.87 3.49
CA GLU A 44 -18.30 -0.78 4.62
C GLU A 44 -19.28 0.41 4.53
N PRO A 45 -18.82 1.66 4.41
CA PRO A 45 -19.73 2.80 4.23
C PRO A 45 -20.48 2.77 2.89
N VAL A 46 -19.92 2.19 1.82
CA VAL A 46 -20.61 2.04 0.53
C VAL A 46 -21.75 1.03 0.65
N ALA A 47 -21.54 -0.11 1.29
CA ALA A 47 -22.57 -1.11 1.54
C ALA A 47 -23.72 -0.50 2.35
N ALA A 48 -23.41 0.24 3.42
CA ALA A 48 -24.42 0.92 4.22
C ALA A 48 -25.22 1.95 3.41
N PHE A 49 -24.56 2.72 2.54
CA PHE A 49 -25.23 3.65 1.64
C PHE A 49 -26.16 2.93 0.65
N LYS A 50 -25.67 1.88 0.00
CA LYS A 50 -26.44 1.08 -0.96
C LYS A 50 -27.64 0.42 -0.30
N TRP A 51 -27.46 -0.15 0.89
CA TRP A 51 -28.56 -0.70 1.68
C TRP A 51 -29.66 0.35 1.93
N ASN A 52 -29.28 1.52 2.45
CA ASN A 52 -30.23 2.58 2.78
C ASN A 52 -30.94 3.15 1.54
N THR A 53 -30.25 3.19 0.41
CA THR A 53 -30.78 3.72 -0.86
C THR A 53 -31.42 2.66 -1.75
N HIS A 54 -31.42 1.38 -1.31
CA HIS A 54 -31.82 0.23 -2.13
C HIS A 54 -31.04 0.16 -3.46
N GLY A 55 -29.78 0.61 -3.45
CA GLY A 55 -28.88 0.55 -4.58
C GLY A 55 -28.31 -0.85 -4.80
N ALA A 56 -28.04 -1.20 -6.07
CA ALA A 56 -27.37 -2.45 -6.41
C ALA A 56 -25.90 -2.44 -5.93
N ILE A 57 -25.42 -3.59 -5.45
CA ILE A 57 -24.01 -3.81 -5.11
C ILE A 57 -23.17 -3.71 -6.40
N GLU A 58 -23.50 -4.52 -7.39
CA GLU A 58 -22.83 -4.52 -8.69
C GLU A 58 -23.46 -3.52 -9.66
N ASP A 59 -22.61 -2.79 -10.39
CA ASP A 59 -22.98 -1.96 -11.54
C ASP A 59 -21.94 -2.15 -12.65
N PRO A 60 -22.15 -3.12 -13.57
CA PRO A 60 -21.20 -3.41 -14.64
C PRO A 60 -20.95 -2.23 -15.58
N GLY A 61 -21.92 -1.30 -15.71
CA GLY A 61 -21.77 -0.10 -16.52
C GLY A 61 -20.75 0.86 -15.91
N ARG A 62 -20.93 1.18 -14.63
CA ARG A 62 -20.00 2.00 -13.85
C ARG A 62 -18.60 1.39 -13.82
N VAL A 63 -18.48 0.08 -13.52
CA VAL A 63 -17.18 -0.61 -13.45
C VAL A 63 -16.43 -0.56 -14.78
N ARG A 64 -17.11 -0.76 -15.91
CA ARG A 64 -16.49 -0.62 -17.24
C ARG A 64 -15.95 0.81 -17.46
N GLN A 65 -16.69 1.83 -17.03
CA GLN A 65 -16.26 3.22 -17.16
C GLN A 65 -15.06 3.55 -16.26
N GLU A 66 -15.05 3.06 -15.02
CA GLU A 66 -13.93 3.21 -14.09
C GLU A 66 -12.65 2.56 -14.64
N LEU A 67 -12.76 1.31 -15.12
CA LEU A 67 -11.62 0.58 -15.71
C LEU A 67 -11.11 1.23 -16.99
N ALA A 68 -11.99 1.74 -17.85
CA ALA A 68 -11.59 2.50 -19.03
C ALA A 68 -10.81 3.77 -18.67
N THR A 69 -11.25 4.48 -17.62
CA THR A 69 -10.56 5.67 -17.10
C THR A 69 -9.17 5.32 -16.57
N LEU A 70 -9.06 4.22 -15.80
CA LEU A 70 -7.78 3.75 -15.26
C LEU A 70 -6.82 3.29 -16.34
N SER A 71 -7.31 2.61 -17.38
CA SER A 71 -6.54 2.22 -18.56
C SER A 71 -5.96 3.43 -19.32
N ALA A 72 -6.77 4.48 -19.52
CA ALA A 72 -6.30 5.73 -20.12
C ALA A 72 -5.23 6.42 -19.25
N ASN A 73 -5.42 6.45 -17.93
CA ASN A 73 -4.44 6.99 -16.99
C ASN A 73 -3.13 6.19 -16.99
N ALA A 74 -3.20 4.86 -17.08
CA ALA A 74 -2.03 3.99 -17.17
C ALA A 74 -1.21 4.30 -18.42
N THR A 75 -1.89 4.45 -19.57
CA THR A 75 -1.27 4.83 -20.84
C THR A 75 -0.52 6.17 -20.70
N GLY A 76 -1.16 7.18 -20.10
CA GLY A 76 -0.53 8.49 -19.86
C GLY A 76 0.65 8.47 -18.88
N LYS A 77 0.76 7.43 -18.05
CA LYS A 77 1.86 7.21 -17.11
C LYS A 77 2.91 6.19 -17.60
N HIS A 78 2.78 5.70 -18.83
CA HIS A 78 3.63 4.65 -19.41
C HIS A 78 3.64 3.34 -18.61
N ILE A 79 2.49 3.00 -18.03
CA ILE A 79 2.25 1.72 -17.34
C ILE A 79 1.38 0.85 -18.26
N ASP A 80 1.60 -0.46 -18.28
CA ASP A 80 0.78 -1.41 -19.04
C ASP A 80 -0.72 -1.26 -18.66
N PRO A 81 -1.59 -0.80 -19.59
CA PRO A 81 -2.99 -0.58 -19.32
C PRO A 81 -3.75 -1.88 -19.02
N ASP A 82 -3.31 -3.01 -19.56
CA ASP A 82 -3.95 -4.30 -19.33
C ASP A 82 -3.63 -4.81 -17.92
N TYR A 83 -2.40 -4.61 -17.46
CA TYR A 83 -2.02 -4.88 -16.08
C TYR A 83 -2.84 -4.05 -15.09
N VAL A 84 -2.95 -2.74 -15.31
CA VAL A 84 -3.74 -1.85 -14.44
C VAL A 84 -5.21 -2.24 -14.43
N THR A 85 -5.78 -2.57 -15.59
CA THR A 85 -7.19 -3.00 -15.69
C THR A 85 -7.43 -4.28 -14.89
N ARG A 86 -6.54 -5.26 -14.96
CA ARG A 86 -6.66 -6.50 -14.16
C ARG A 86 -6.56 -6.21 -12.66
N ALA A 87 -5.53 -5.48 -12.23
CA ALA A 87 -5.29 -5.20 -10.82
C ALA A 87 -6.46 -4.43 -10.16
N PHE A 88 -6.99 -3.42 -10.84
CA PHE A 88 -8.16 -2.69 -10.32
C PHE A 88 -9.47 -3.47 -10.46
N GLY A 89 -9.60 -4.33 -11.48
CA GLY A 89 -10.72 -5.27 -11.58
C GLY A 89 -10.78 -6.20 -10.36
N ASP A 90 -9.64 -6.78 -9.98
CA ASP A 90 -9.53 -7.61 -8.78
C ASP A 90 -9.87 -6.83 -7.50
N GLN A 91 -9.40 -5.58 -7.39
CA GLN A 91 -9.68 -4.74 -6.24
C GLN A 91 -11.17 -4.33 -6.14
N ILE A 92 -11.85 -4.08 -7.26
CA ILE A 92 -13.29 -3.82 -7.30
C ILE A 92 -14.05 -5.06 -6.84
N ASN A 93 -13.73 -6.23 -7.40
CA ASN A 93 -14.34 -7.50 -7.00
C ASN A 93 -14.16 -7.76 -5.50
N ALA A 94 -12.98 -7.46 -4.95
CA ALA A 94 -12.70 -7.59 -3.52
C ALA A 94 -13.53 -6.61 -2.66
N THR A 95 -13.74 -5.37 -3.13
CA THR A 95 -14.64 -4.41 -2.47
C THR A 95 -16.08 -4.93 -2.48
N GLU A 96 -16.60 -5.36 -3.63
CA GLU A 96 -17.96 -5.89 -3.76
C GLU A 96 -18.18 -7.14 -2.90
N ALA A 97 -17.17 -8.01 -2.79
CA ALA A 97 -17.22 -9.18 -1.90
C ALA A 97 -17.39 -8.81 -0.42
N ILE A 98 -16.80 -7.71 0.04
CA ILE A 98 -17.03 -7.19 1.40
C ILE A 98 -18.44 -6.61 1.52
N GLU A 99 -18.92 -5.88 0.51
CA GLU A 99 -20.27 -5.32 0.52
C GLU A 99 -21.35 -6.41 0.62
N TYR A 100 -21.14 -7.58 0.01
CA TYR A 100 -22.04 -8.73 0.13
C TYR A 100 -22.10 -9.37 1.52
N GLN A 101 -21.15 -9.08 2.42
CA GLN A 101 -21.13 -9.62 3.79
C GLN A 101 -21.99 -8.79 4.77
N ARG A 102 -22.59 -7.70 4.29
CA ARG A 102 -23.40 -6.74 5.05
C ARG A 102 -24.88 -6.93 4.80
#